data_AF-A0A534HCW1-F1
#
_entry.id   AF-A0A534HCW1-F1
#
_cell.length_a   1.000
_cell.length_b   1.000
_cell.length_c   1.000
_cell.angle_alpha   90.00
_cell.angle_beta   90.00
_cell.angle_gamma   90.00
#
_symmetry.space_group_name_H-M   'P 1'
#
loop_
_entity.id
_entity.type
_entity.pdbx_description
1 polymer ?
#
loop_
_entity_poly.entity_id
_entity_poly.type
_entity_poly.pdbx_seq_one_letter_code
_entity_poly.pdbx_strand_id
1 'polypeptide(L)'
;AGLLRGVLARGDRAVITEPDGGYRARFHEPRRGDVILNPFDADSVKWDPFAEIRAPWDVDQLASGLIPATEDPSGREWRGYARTFLSAIARRCHESGRRDSGELWRLLTVAPSVELRPLVAGSPAQPFLDPENARMFGSIRSVAGSAAAAFKYVEGQRARGFSVRDWVRAGRGALFIPYAAPQIAALRSVIAAWVRLAIFEAMASAEGDQRLWFVVDELDSLGAIDGLKDALARLRKFGGRCVLAFQSLAQVSNTYGSGEAQTLVENCGNTLILRCSGSEHGGTSQFASRLIGEREVIRRQTSRGHDRDGFFTARGARRSTSISEQHLIETAVLPAELEQLPDLTGYLKTAVSPVWLRVSFAGGA
;
A
#
# COMPACT_ATOMS: atom_id res chain seq x y z
N ALA A 1 12.45 -7.35 20.03
CA ALA A 1 11.09 -7.86 19.79
C ALA A 1 10.56 -7.23 18.51
N GLY A 2 9.96 -8.01 17.59
CA GLY A 2 9.47 -7.51 16.29
C GLY A 2 8.17 -6.70 16.40
N LEU A 3 7.92 -5.80 15.43
CA LEU A 3 6.79 -4.86 15.43
C LEU A 3 5.44 -5.56 15.64
N LEU A 4 5.08 -6.51 14.76
CA LEU A 4 3.81 -7.24 14.83
C LEU A 4 3.65 -8.02 16.14
N ARG A 5 4.72 -8.63 16.66
CA ARG A 5 4.69 -9.31 17.96
C ARG A 5 4.29 -8.34 19.08
N GLY A 6 4.85 -7.13 19.08
CA GLY A 6 4.53 -6.08 20.04
C GLY A 6 3.09 -5.56 19.90
N VAL A 7 2.63 -5.38 18.66
CA VAL A 7 1.24 -4.99 18.35
C VAL A 7 0.25 -6.00 18.94
N LEU A 8 0.41 -7.28 18.60
CA LEU A 8 -0.51 -8.33 19.01
C LEU A 8 -0.44 -8.61 20.52
N ALA A 9 0.74 -8.52 21.13
CA ALA A 9 0.90 -8.70 22.58
C ALA A 9 0.19 -7.61 23.41
N ARG A 10 0.05 -6.38 22.87
CA ARG A 10 -0.74 -5.32 23.51
C ARG A 10 -2.25 -5.49 23.35
N GLY A 11 -2.68 -6.46 22.56
CA GLY A 11 -4.10 -6.63 22.18
C GLY A 11 -4.57 -5.58 21.18
N ASP A 12 -3.66 -4.88 20.50
CA ASP A 12 -3.99 -3.98 19.39
C ASP A 12 -4.54 -4.82 18.21
N ARG A 13 -5.40 -4.22 17.40
CA ARG A 13 -5.97 -4.88 16.21
C ARG A 13 -5.12 -4.58 14.99
N ALA A 14 -5.10 -5.49 14.02
CA ALA A 14 -4.32 -5.29 12.79
C ALA A 14 -5.03 -5.82 11.54
N VAL A 15 -5.04 -5.05 10.46
CA VAL A 15 -5.31 -5.53 9.09
C VAL A 15 -3.96 -5.75 8.43
N ILE A 16 -3.69 -6.97 7.99
CA ILE A 16 -2.37 -7.39 7.50
C ILE A 16 -2.55 -7.97 6.10
N THR A 17 -2.04 -7.29 5.09
CA THR A 17 -1.91 -7.85 3.73
C THR A 17 -0.49 -8.36 3.55
N GLU A 18 -0.37 -9.61 3.12
CA GLU A 18 0.93 -10.26 3.00
C GLU A 18 1.00 -11.20 1.80
N PRO A 19 2.08 -11.13 1.01
CA PRO A 19 2.39 -12.19 0.07
C PRO A 19 2.80 -13.46 0.84
N ASP A 20 2.39 -14.61 0.35
CA ASP A 20 2.80 -15.97 0.76
C ASP A 20 2.49 -16.38 2.23
N GLY A 21 1.88 -15.52 3.03
CA GLY A 21 1.32 -15.89 4.34
C GLY A 21 2.35 -16.10 5.47
N GLY A 22 3.54 -15.49 5.38
CA GLY A 22 4.60 -15.61 6.37
C GLY A 22 4.26 -15.05 7.77
N TYR A 23 3.55 -13.92 7.86
CA TYR A 23 3.01 -13.38 9.11
C TYR A 23 1.88 -14.25 9.65
N ARG A 24 0.92 -14.67 8.81
CA ARG A 24 -0.14 -15.60 9.23
C ARG A 24 0.47 -16.85 9.86
N ALA A 25 1.41 -17.51 9.19
CA ALA A 25 2.03 -18.74 9.69
C ALA A 25 2.69 -18.57 11.06
N ARG A 26 3.19 -17.37 11.38
CA ARG A 26 3.90 -17.08 12.63
C ARG A 26 3.03 -16.51 13.74
N PHE A 27 1.96 -15.79 13.38
CA PHE A 27 1.23 -14.94 14.32
C PHE A 27 -0.26 -15.26 14.44
N HIS A 28 -0.86 -15.98 13.48
CA HIS A 28 -2.28 -16.30 13.50
C HIS A 28 -2.65 -17.20 14.69
N GLU A 29 -3.64 -16.78 15.46
CA GLU A 29 -4.18 -17.49 16.60
C GLU A 29 -5.71 -17.40 16.60
N PRO A 30 -6.44 -18.47 16.20
CA PRO A 30 -7.90 -18.47 16.15
C PRO A 30 -8.55 -18.09 17.49
N ARG A 31 -7.96 -18.49 18.63
CA ARG A 31 -8.53 -18.19 19.96
C ARG A 31 -8.50 -16.71 20.30
N ARG A 32 -7.62 -15.92 19.67
CA ARG A 32 -7.57 -14.46 19.80
C ARG A 32 -8.73 -13.78 19.06
N GLY A 33 -9.40 -14.49 18.15
CA GLY A 33 -10.42 -13.96 17.26
C GLY A 33 -9.84 -13.44 15.93
N ASP A 34 -8.64 -13.89 15.56
CA ASP A 34 -8.06 -13.60 14.26
C ASP A 34 -8.93 -14.17 13.13
N VAL A 35 -8.89 -13.52 11.98
CA VAL A 35 -9.69 -13.86 10.81
C VAL A 35 -8.79 -13.91 9.58
N ILE A 36 -9.03 -14.87 8.69
CA ILE A 36 -8.36 -14.98 7.39
C ILE A 36 -9.35 -14.60 6.30
N LEU A 37 -8.89 -13.79 5.34
CA LEU A 37 -9.65 -13.38 4.17
C LEU A 37 -8.88 -13.71 2.89
N ASN A 38 -9.13 -14.90 2.35
CA ASN A 38 -8.62 -15.36 1.06
C ASN A 38 -9.60 -16.42 0.49
N PRO A 39 -10.18 -16.21 -0.70
CA PRO A 39 -11.15 -17.14 -1.28
C PRO A 39 -10.63 -18.56 -1.53
N PHE A 40 -9.31 -18.72 -1.61
CA PHE A 40 -8.64 -19.99 -1.85
C PHE A 40 -8.13 -20.67 -0.58
N ASP A 41 -8.32 -20.05 0.58
CA ASP A 41 -7.90 -20.59 1.86
C ASP A 41 -9.05 -21.30 2.58
N ALA A 42 -8.80 -22.52 3.07
CA ALA A 42 -9.82 -23.36 3.70
C ALA A 42 -10.31 -22.82 5.05
N ASP A 43 -9.47 -22.06 5.76
CA ASP A 43 -9.81 -21.45 7.05
C ASP A 43 -10.40 -20.03 6.89
N SER A 44 -10.52 -19.54 5.65
CA SER A 44 -11.04 -18.21 5.38
C SER A 44 -12.53 -18.10 5.66
N VAL A 45 -12.93 -16.93 6.14
CA VAL A 45 -14.34 -16.51 6.09
C VAL A 45 -14.74 -16.14 4.64
N LYS A 46 -16.04 -16.10 4.38
CA LYS A 46 -16.60 -15.70 3.08
C LYS A 46 -16.97 -14.22 3.12
N TRP A 47 -16.26 -13.39 2.38
CA TRP A 47 -16.62 -11.97 2.27
C TRP A 47 -18.00 -11.79 1.61
N ASP A 48 -18.83 -10.92 2.17
CA ASP A 48 -20.12 -10.55 1.59
C ASP A 48 -20.11 -9.05 1.19
N PRO A 49 -20.05 -8.71 -0.12
CA PRO A 49 -20.07 -7.33 -0.57
C PRO A 49 -21.34 -6.58 -0.14
N PHE A 50 -22.47 -7.29 0.01
CA PHE A 50 -23.73 -6.66 0.40
C PHE A 50 -23.80 -6.35 1.90
N ALA A 51 -23.02 -7.06 2.73
CA ALA A 51 -22.89 -6.75 4.16
C ALA A 51 -22.15 -5.43 4.41
N GLU A 52 -21.41 -4.92 3.41
CA GLU A 52 -20.73 -3.63 3.49
C GLU A 52 -21.67 -2.43 3.23
N ILE A 53 -22.87 -2.68 2.67
CA ILE A 53 -23.85 -1.65 2.30
C ILE A 53 -24.85 -1.44 3.45
N ARG A 54 -24.76 -0.29 4.13
CA ARG A 54 -25.67 0.12 5.23
C ARG A 54 -26.43 1.39 4.93
N ALA A 55 -25.85 2.25 4.10
CA ALA A 55 -26.42 3.49 3.64
C ALA A 55 -26.37 3.58 2.11
N PRO A 56 -27.22 4.42 1.48
CA PRO A 56 -27.30 4.51 0.02
C PRO A 56 -25.97 4.85 -0.70
N TRP A 57 -25.05 5.55 -0.05
CA TRP A 57 -23.74 5.94 -0.59
C TRP A 57 -22.67 4.84 -0.46
N ASP A 58 -22.91 3.79 0.32
CA ASP A 58 -21.91 2.73 0.53
C ASP A 58 -21.67 1.91 -0.74
N VAL A 59 -22.68 1.84 -1.62
CA VAL A 59 -22.56 1.21 -2.93
C VAL A 59 -21.47 1.88 -3.77
N ASP A 60 -21.41 3.21 -3.74
CA ASP A 60 -20.44 3.97 -4.52
C ASP A 60 -19.03 3.89 -3.89
N GLN A 61 -18.95 3.75 -2.56
CA GLN A 61 -17.70 3.46 -1.86
C GLN A 61 -17.17 2.07 -2.21
N LEU A 62 -18.03 1.06 -2.26
CA LEU A 62 -17.69 -0.30 -2.68
C LEU A 62 -17.20 -0.31 -4.14
N ALA A 63 -17.91 0.36 -5.05
CA ALA A 63 -17.51 0.48 -6.46
C ALA A 63 -16.14 1.15 -6.61
N SER A 64 -15.91 2.23 -5.86
CA SER A 64 -14.64 2.97 -5.86
C SER A 64 -13.46 2.16 -5.30
N GLY A 65 -13.73 1.26 -4.33
CA GLY A 65 -12.73 0.35 -3.80
C GLY A 65 -12.33 -0.76 -4.76
N LEU A 66 -13.28 -1.33 -5.50
CA LEU A 66 -13.03 -2.41 -6.47
C LEU A 66 -12.39 -1.89 -7.76
N ILE A 67 -12.79 -0.68 -8.18
CA ILE A 67 -12.30 -0.02 -9.39
C ILE A 67 -11.60 1.26 -8.93
N PRO A 68 -10.29 1.25 -8.61
CA PRO A 68 -9.58 2.42 -8.11
C PRO A 68 -9.39 3.49 -9.17
N ALA A 69 -9.17 4.74 -8.73
CA ALA A 69 -8.92 5.86 -9.62
C ALA A 69 -7.58 5.69 -10.36
N THR A 70 -7.37 6.50 -11.41
CA THR A 70 -6.12 6.48 -12.18
C THR A 70 -5.78 7.89 -12.65
N GLU A 71 -4.49 8.13 -12.92
CA GLU A 71 -4.04 9.37 -13.51
C GLU A 71 -4.15 9.39 -15.05
N ASP A 72 -4.29 8.22 -15.67
CA ASP A 72 -4.48 8.12 -17.12
C ASP A 72 -5.86 8.67 -17.53
N PRO A 73 -5.94 9.71 -18.40
CA PRO A 73 -7.21 10.32 -18.78
C PRO A 73 -8.20 9.33 -19.40
N SER A 74 -7.74 8.44 -20.30
CA SER A 74 -8.62 7.45 -20.93
C SER A 74 -9.11 6.43 -19.90
N GLY A 75 -8.19 5.92 -19.08
CA GLY A 75 -8.51 5.01 -17.98
C GLY A 75 -9.47 5.61 -16.96
N ARG A 76 -9.42 6.92 -16.69
CA ARG A 76 -10.35 7.60 -15.77
C ARG A 76 -11.78 7.52 -16.25
N GLU A 77 -12.01 7.81 -17.53
CA GLU A 77 -13.33 7.80 -18.14
C GLU A 77 -13.94 6.39 -18.07
N TRP A 78 -13.20 5.37 -18.55
CA TRP A 78 -13.68 3.99 -18.55
C TRP A 78 -13.91 3.42 -17.15
N ARG A 79 -13.04 3.73 -16.19
CA ARG A 79 -13.22 3.35 -14.78
C ARG A 79 -14.42 4.06 -14.17
N GLY A 80 -14.66 5.33 -14.50
CA GLY A 80 -15.84 6.08 -14.09
C GLY A 80 -17.14 5.42 -14.55
N TYR A 81 -17.23 5.09 -15.84
CA TYR A 81 -18.39 4.38 -16.38
C TYR A 81 -18.58 2.99 -15.77
N ALA A 82 -17.50 2.26 -15.55
CA ALA A 82 -17.54 0.94 -14.90
C ALA A 82 -18.02 1.01 -13.45
N ARG A 83 -17.61 2.03 -12.68
CA ARG A 83 -18.15 2.30 -11.34
C ARG A 83 -19.64 2.59 -11.39
N THR A 84 -20.09 3.45 -12.30
CA THR A 84 -21.51 3.77 -12.49
C THR A 84 -22.34 2.53 -12.81
N PHE A 85 -21.84 1.66 -13.69
CA PHE A 85 -22.48 0.39 -14.02
C PHE A 85 -22.51 -0.57 -12.81
N LEU A 86 -21.38 -0.76 -12.14
CA LEU A 86 -21.28 -1.63 -10.95
C LEU A 86 -22.23 -1.14 -9.85
N SER A 87 -22.22 0.15 -9.53
CA SER A 87 -23.09 0.77 -8.53
C SER A 87 -24.56 0.55 -8.85
N ALA A 88 -24.98 0.73 -10.10
CA ALA A 88 -26.38 0.55 -10.50
C ALA A 88 -26.85 -0.90 -10.28
N ILE A 89 -26.06 -1.88 -10.71
CA ILE A 89 -26.39 -3.31 -10.54
C ILE A 89 -26.37 -3.69 -9.05
N ALA A 90 -25.30 -3.35 -8.32
CA ALA A 90 -25.18 -3.69 -6.91
C ALA A 90 -26.29 -3.07 -6.06
N ARG A 91 -26.66 -1.80 -6.32
CA ARG A 91 -27.78 -1.11 -5.67
C ARG A 91 -29.09 -1.86 -5.90
N ARG A 92 -29.38 -2.22 -7.15
CA ARG A 92 -30.62 -2.93 -7.50
C ARG A 92 -30.70 -4.32 -6.87
N CYS A 93 -29.59 -5.07 -6.85
CA CYS A 93 -29.49 -6.35 -6.16
C CYS A 93 -29.73 -6.20 -4.65
N HIS A 94 -29.16 -5.18 -4.03
CA HIS A 94 -29.31 -4.93 -2.61
C HIS A 94 -30.75 -4.56 -2.22
N GLU A 95 -31.40 -3.68 -2.98
CA GLU A 95 -32.78 -3.21 -2.78
C GLU A 95 -33.81 -4.33 -3.01
N SER A 96 -33.58 -5.20 -3.99
CA SER A 96 -34.45 -6.34 -4.28
C SER A 96 -34.24 -7.55 -3.35
N GLY A 97 -33.33 -7.45 -2.38
CA GLY A 97 -32.99 -8.55 -1.47
C GLY A 97 -32.18 -9.67 -2.12
N ARG A 98 -31.79 -9.55 -3.39
CA ARG A 98 -30.98 -10.52 -4.14
C ARG A 98 -29.49 -10.32 -3.85
N ARG A 99 -29.11 -10.58 -2.60
CA ARG A 99 -27.77 -10.35 -2.04
C ARG A 99 -26.87 -11.57 -2.20
N ASP A 100 -26.56 -11.91 -3.45
CA ASP A 100 -25.65 -13.01 -3.78
C ASP A 100 -24.48 -12.53 -4.64
N SER A 101 -23.25 -12.81 -4.20
CA SER A 101 -22.02 -12.35 -4.87
C SER A 101 -21.81 -13.00 -6.23
N GLY A 102 -22.27 -14.25 -6.39
CA GLY A 102 -22.23 -14.99 -7.65
C GLY A 102 -23.16 -14.40 -8.69
N GLU A 103 -24.37 -14.09 -8.28
CA GLU A 103 -25.34 -13.40 -9.12
C GLU A 103 -24.86 -12.00 -9.50
N LEU A 104 -24.27 -11.25 -8.55
CA LEU A 104 -23.64 -9.96 -8.86
C LEU A 104 -22.53 -10.12 -9.91
N TRP A 105 -21.66 -11.12 -9.77
CA TRP A 105 -20.65 -11.44 -10.77
C TRP A 105 -21.26 -11.75 -12.14
N ARG A 106 -22.29 -12.61 -12.19
CA ARG A 106 -22.96 -13.00 -13.44
C ARG A 106 -23.61 -11.80 -14.13
N LEU A 107 -24.27 -10.93 -13.39
CA LEU A 107 -24.89 -9.71 -13.92
C LEU A 107 -23.85 -8.74 -14.49
N LEU A 108 -22.70 -8.59 -13.81
CA LEU A 108 -21.63 -7.71 -14.26
C LEU A 108 -20.86 -8.24 -15.46
N THR A 109 -20.83 -9.56 -15.69
CA THR A 109 -19.92 -10.18 -16.68
C THR A 109 -20.62 -10.92 -17.82
N VAL A 110 -21.68 -11.66 -17.54
CA VAL A 110 -22.28 -12.63 -18.46
C VAL A 110 -23.67 -12.20 -18.94
N ALA A 111 -24.49 -11.63 -18.06
CA ALA A 111 -25.90 -11.37 -18.34
C ALA A 111 -26.12 -10.56 -19.64
N PRO A 112 -27.10 -10.93 -20.48
CA PRO A 112 -27.38 -10.19 -21.70
C PRO A 112 -28.01 -8.82 -21.39
N SER A 113 -27.85 -7.83 -22.28
CA SER A 113 -28.37 -6.46 -22.06
C SER A 113 -29.88 -6.42 -21.82
N VAL A 114 -30.64 -7.35 -22.39
CA VAL A 114 -32.10 -7.47 -22.15
C VAL A 114 -32.43 -7.74 -20.69
N GLU A 115 -31.60 -8.51 -19.99
CA GLU A 115 -31.76 -8.81 -18.57
C GLU A 115 -31.32 -7.63 -17.68
N LEU A 116 -30.30 -6.88 -18.12
CA LEU A 116 -29.73 -5.78 -17.35
C LEU A 116 -30.53 -4.48 -17.46
N ARG A 117 -31.25 -4.25 -18.56
CA ARG A 117 -32.04 -3.02 -18.79
C ARG A 117 -33.02 -2.72 -17.63
N PRO A 118 -33.84 -3.67 -17.15
CA PRO A 118 -34.70 -3.45 -15.99
C PRO A 118 -33.95 -3.14 -14.69
N LEU A 119 -32.67 -3.55 -14.58
CA LEU A 119 -31.87 -3.35 -13.38
C LEU A 119 -31.24 -1.96 -13.32
N VAL A 120 -30.82 -1.42 -14.46
CA VAL A 120 -30.24 -0.07 -14.56
C VAL A 120 -31.27 1.01 -14.84
N ALA A 121 -32.54 0.66 -15.07
CA ALA A 121 -33.61 1.61 -15.36
C ALA A 121 -33.72 2.69 -14.26
N GLY A 122 -33.75 3.96 -14.67
CA GLY A 122 -33.77 5.10 -13.75
C GLY A 122 -32.43 5.44 -13.11
N SER A 123 -31.34 4.77 -13.50
CA SER A 123 -29.98 5.08 -13.03
C SER A 123 -29.13 5.75 -14.12
N PRO A 124 -28.01 6.41 -13.76
CA PRO A 124 -27.06 6.94 -14.73
C PRO A 124 -26.41 5.87 -15.64
N ALA A 125 -26.54 4.58 -15.31
CA ALA A 125 -26.06 3.49 -16.15
C ALA A 125 -27.05 3.09 -17.26
N GLN A 126 -28.28 3.62 -17.26
CA GLN A 126 -29.30 3.27 -18.26
C GLN A 126 -28.84 3.50 -19.71
N PRO A 127 -28.25 4.66 -20.07
CA PRO A 127 -27.83 4.93 -21.45
C PRO A 127 -26.74 3.98 -21.96
N PHE A 128 -25.99 3.34 -21.06
CA PHE A 128 -24.94 2.39 -21.45
C PHE A 128 -25.53 1.15 -22.13
N LEU A 129 -26.80 0.80 -21.89
CA LEU A 129 -27.44 -0.39 -22.46
C LEU A 129 -28.29 -0.11 -23.71
N ASP A 130 -28.23 1.11 -24.24
CA ASP A 130 -28.86 1.44 -25.51
C ASP A 130 -28.19 0.64 -26.65
N PRO A 131 -28.97 0.10 -27.61
CA PRO A 131 -28.42 -0.70 -28.70
C PRO A 131 -27.30 0.01 -29.48
N GLU A 132 -27.40 1.32 -29.65
CA GLU A 132 -26.42 2.17 -30.34
C GLU A 132 -25.08 2.25 -29.57
N ASN A 133 -25.10 2.01 -28.26
CA ASN A 133 -23.93 2.07 -27.37
C ASN A 133 -23.28 0.70 -27.10
N ALA A 134 -23.65 -0.36 -27.83
CA ALA A 134 -23.20 -1.73 -27.56
C ALA A 134 -21.67 -1.89 -27.47
N ARG A 135 -20.90 -1.18 -28.33
CA ARG A 135 -19.43 -1.21 -28.29
C ARG A 135 -18.87 -0.56 -27.03
N MET A 136 -19.41 0.61 -26.66
CA MET A 136 -19.04 1.32 -25.43
C MET A 136 -19.33 0.45 -24.20
N PHE A 137 -20.51 -0.18 -24.17
CA PHE A 137 -20.90 -1.07 -23.09
C PHE A 137 -19.96 -2.28 -22.95
N GLY A 138 -19.50 -2.86 -24.06
CA GLY A 138 -18.50 -3.92 -24.05
C GLY A 138 -17.22 -3.51 -23.30
N SER A 139 -16.74 -2.28 -23.52
CA SER A 139 -15.58 -1.73 -22.80
C SER A 139 -15.87 -1.52 -21.31
N ILE A 140 -17.02 -0.92 -20.98
CA ILE A 140 -17.45 -0.70 -19.58
C ILE A 140 -17.53 -2.03 -18.83
N ARG A 141 -18.15 -3.04 -19.45
CA ARG A 141 -18.30 -4.39 -18.91
C ARG A 141 -16.95 -5.07 -18.71
N SER A 142 -16.00 -4.90 -19.63
CA SER A 142 -14.65 -5.47 -19.50
C SER A 142 -13.93 -4.95 -18.24
N VAL A 143 -14.02 -3.65 -17.98
CA VAL A 143 -13.43 -3.04 -16.78
C VAL A 143 -14.15 -3.51 -15.51
N ALA A 144 -15.48 -3.45 -15.47
CA ALA A 144 -16.26 -3.90 -14.31
C ALA A 144 -16.06 -5.39 -14.03
N GLY A 145 -16.05 -6.23 -15.07
CA GLY A 145 -15.85 -7.67 -14.95
C GLY A 145 -14.46 -8.06 -14.45
N SER A 146 -13.42 -7.33 -14.88
CA SER A 146 -12.06 -7.52 -14.37
C SER A 146 -11.98 -7.21 -12.88
N ALA A 147 -12.64 -6.15 -12.41
CA ALA A 147 -12.67 -5.78 -10.99
C ALA A 147 -13.52 -6.74 -10.14
N ALA A 148 -14.59 -7.29 -10.71
CA ALA A 148 -15.48 -8.23 -10.03
C ALA A 148 -15.02 -9.70 -10.12
N ALA A 149 -13.89 -10.00 -10.78
CA ALA A 149 -13.42 -11.37 -11.03
C ALA A 149 -13.32 -12.21 -9.75
N ALA A 150 -12.94 -11.57 -8.63
CA ALA A 150 -12.83 -12.21 -7.32
C ALA A 150 -14.17 -12.79 -6.80
N PHE A 151 -15.31 -12.21 -7.18
CA PHE A 151 -16.62 -12.59 -6.66
C PHE A 151 -17.00 -14.03 -7.01
N LYS A 152 -16.57 -14.52 -8.17
CA LYS A 152 -16.74 -15.92 -8.57
C LYS A 152 -16.05 -16.89 -7.59
N TYR A 153 -14.86 -16.54 -7.10
CA TYR A 153 -14.13 -17.38 -6.15
C TYR A 153 -14.75 -17.30 -4.75
N VAL A 154 -15.20 -16.11 -4.35
CA VAL A 154 -15.93 -15.90 -3.08
C VAL A 154 -17.25 -16.66 -3.06
N GLU A 155 -17.99 -16.70 -4.18
CA GLU A 155 -19.24 -17.46 -4.30
C GLU A 155 -19.03 -18.94 -3.95
N GLY A 156 -17.95 -19.55 -4.48
CA GLY A 156 -17.61 -20.96 -4.27
C GLY A 156 -17.23 -21.33 -2.83
N GLN A 157 -16.96 -20.35 -1.96
CA GLN A 157 -16.63 -20.61 -0.56
C GLN A 157 -17.86 -21.09 0.22
N ARG A 158 -17.64 -22.09 1.07
CA ARG A 158 -18.61 -22.57 2.07
C ARG A 158 -18.14 -22.17 3.46
N ALA A 159 -18.20 -20.88 3.74
CA ALA A 159 -17.79 -20.32 5.02
C ALA A 159 -18.82 -19.29 5.51
N ARG A 160 -18.70 -18.89 6.79
CA ARG A 160 -19.53 -17.85 7.38
C ARG A 160 -19.33 -16.53 6.65
N GLY A 161 -20.44 -15.82 6.38
CA GLY A 161 -20.43 -14.47 5.80
C GLY A 161 -19.68 -13.47 6.68
N PHE A 162 -18.95 -12.55 6.05
CA PHE A 162 -18.05 -11.61 6.71
C PHE A 162 -18.13 -10.21 6.10
N SER A 163 -18.19 -9.20 6.97
CA SER A 163 -18.04 -7.78 6.64
C SER A 163 -16.74 -7.26 7.26
N VAL A 164 -15.91 -6.64 6.43
CA VAL A 164 -14.69 -5.95 6.85
C VAL A 164 -15.05 -4.80 7.79
N ARG A 165 -16.13 -4.07 7.48
CA ARG A 165 -16.59 -2.94 8.30
C ARG A 165 -17.03 -3.37 9.70
N ASP A 166 -17.79 -4.47 9.82
CA ASP A 166 -18.17 -5.01 11.13
C ASP A 166 -16.94 -5.46 11.93
N TRP A 167 -15.95 -6.08 11.28
CA TRP A 167 -14.72 -6.46 11.94
C TRP A 167 -13.92 -5.24 12.42
N VAL A 168 -13.85 -4.15 11.64
CA VAL A 168 -13.21 -2.91 12.10
C VAL A 168 -13.93 -2.30 13.29
N ARG A 169 -15.27 -2.38 13.36
CA ARG A 169 -16.04 -1.87 14.52
C ARG A 169 -15.87 -2.70 15.78
N ALA A 170 -15.99 -4.02 15.67
CA ALA A 170 -16.19 -4.90 16.83
C ALA A 170 -15.32 -6.17 16.85
N GLY A 171 -14.50 -6.37 15.81
CA GLY A 171 -13.57 -7.48 15.71
C GLY A 171 -12.44 -7.40 16.73
N ARG A 172 -11.69 -8.50 16.86
CA ARG A 172 -10.54 -8.67 17.75
C ARG A 172 -9.38 -9.29 16.97
N GLY A 173 -8.18 -9.23 17.54
CA GLY A 173 -7.01 -9.83 16.93
C GLY A 173 -6.65 -9.18 15.60
N ALA A 174 -6.24 -10.00 14.64
CA ALA A 174 -5.82 -9.55 13.31
C ALA A 174 -6.68 -10.14 12.18
N LEU A 175 -6.94 -9.31 11.17
CA LEU A 175 -7.47 -9.69 9.88
C LEU A 175 -6.29 -9.93 8.93
N PHE A 176 -5.96 -11.19 8.71
CA PHE A 176 -4.93 -11.62 7.77
C PHE A 176 -5.53 -11.74 6.37
N ILE A 177 -4.86 -11.13 5.40
CA ILE A 177 -5.21 -11.15 3.98
C ILE A 177 -3.98 -11.72 3.23
N PRO A 178 -3.71 -13.04 3.39
CA PRO A 178 -2.62 -13.68 2.68
C PRO A 178 -3.00 -13.90 1.22
N TYR A 179 -2.04 -13.83 0.30
CA TYR A 179 -2.22 -14.24 -1.08
C TYR A 179 -0.94 -14.84 -1.64
N ALA A 180 -1.06 -15.89 -2.45
CA ALA A 180 0.07 -16.44 -3.18
C ALA A 180 0.29 -15.65 -4.48
N ALA A 181 1.53 -15.60 -4.97
CA ALA A 181 1.86 -14.90 -6.22
C ALA A 181 0.95 -15.26 -7.42
N PRO A 182 0.55 -16.53 -7.66
CA PRO A 182 -0.38 -16.85 -8.76
C PRO A 182 -1.81 -16.31 -8.57
N GLN A 183 -2.21 -15.99 -7.33
CA GLN A 183 -3.55 -15.53 -7.00
C GLN A 183 -3.71 -14.02 -7.20
N ILE A 184 -2.61 -13.25 -7.25
CA ILE A 184 -2.68 -11.78 -7.24
C ILE A 184 -3.48 -11.22 -8.41
N ALA A 185 -3.37 -11.82 -9.60
CA ALA A 185 -4.12 -11.39 -10.78
C ALA A 185 -5.64 -11.44 -10.56
N ALA A 186 -6.11 -12.40 -9.77
CA ALA A 186 -7.52 -12.58 -9.43
C ALA A 186 -7.97 -11.76 -8.21
N LEU A 187 -7.08 -11.54 -7.23
CA LEU A 187 -7.44 -10.98 -5.93
C LEU A 187 -7.05 -9.51 -5.73
N ARG A 188 -6.18 -8.95 -6.57
CA ARG A 188 -5.64 -7.59 -6.39
C ARG A 188 -6.72 -6.54 -6.11
N SER A 189 -7.75 -6.47 -6.97
CA SER A 189 -8.85 -5.49 -6.83
C SER A 189 -9.65 -5.68 -5.53
N VAL A 190 -9.90 -6.91 -5.12
CA VAL A 190 -10.70 -7.18 -3.91
C VAL A 190 -9.87 -6.94 -2.64
N ILE A 191 -8.57 -7.25 -2.64
CA ILE A 191 -7.68 -6.97 -1.52
C ILE A 191 -7.58 -5.46 -1.30
N ALA A 192 -7.35 -4.69 -2.38
CA ALA A 192 -7.32 -3.23 -2.31
C ALA A 192 -8.66 -2.68 -1.78
N ALA A 193 -9.80 -3.24 -2.21
CA ALA A 193 -11.12 -2.88 -1.71
C ALA A 193 -11.28 -3.18 -0.22
N TRP A 194 -10.82 -4.34 0.28
CA TRP A 194 -10.89 -4.68 1.71
C TRP A 194 -10.05 -3.73 2.56
N VAL A 195 -8.82 -3.43 2.15
CA VAL A 195 -7.98 -2.46 2.87
C VAL A 195 -8.62 -1.09 2.88
N ARG A 196 -9.16 -0.63 1.74
CA ARG A 196 -9.88 0.64 1.66
C ARG A 196 -11.12 0.67 2.56
N LEU A 197 -11.95 -0.37 2.54
CA LEU A 197 -13.13 -0.49 3.40
C LEU A 197 -12.73 -0.38 4.88
N ALA A 198 -11.67 -1.08 5.27
CA ALA A 198 -11.18 -1.05 6.64
C ALA A 198 -10.67 0.34 7.06
N ILE A 199 -9.92 1.00 6.18
CA ILE A 199 -9.39 2.36 6.38
C ILE A 199 -10.54 3.38 6.54
N PHE A 200 -11.51 3.36 5.63
CA PHE A 200 -12.62 4.31 5.65
C PHE A 200 -13.55 4.08 6.83
N GLU A 201 -13.77 2.83 7.22
CA GLU A 201 -14.54 2.52 8.42
C GLU A 201 -13.86 2.98 9.70
N ALA A 202 -12.53 2.85 9.78
CA ALA A 202 -11.77 3.39 10.90
C ALA A 202 -11.92 4.92 11.01
N MET A 203 -11.93 5.63 9.88
CA MET A 203 -12.15 7.09 9.85
C MET A 203 -13.62 7.54 10.06
N ALA A 204 -14.58 6.63 9.91
CA ALA A 204 -16.00 6.90 10.15
C ALA A 204 -16.41 6.74 11.63
N SER A 205 -15.54 6.11 12.44
CA SER A 205 -15.74 5.94 13.87
C SER A 205 -15.47 7.25 14.64
N ALA A 206 -15.89 7.31 15.90
CA ALA A 206 -15.59 8.46 16.75
C ALA A 206 -14.07 8.67 16.89
N GLU A 207 -13.65 9.94 17.01
CA GLU A 207 -12.26 10.27 17.31
C GLU A 207 -11.83 9.60 18.63
N GLY A 208 -10.63 9.05 18.66
CA GLY A 208 -10.13 8.26 19.78
C GLY A 208 -9.03 7.29 19.35
N ASP A 209 -8.34 6.67 20.31
CA ASP A 209 -7.30 5.70 19.97
C ASP A 209 -7.88 4.29 19.74
N GLN A 210 -8.23 3.98 18.49
CA GLN A 210 -8.73 2.66 18.12
C GLN A 210 -7.68 1.54 18.16
N ARG A 211 -6.38 1.89 18.27
CA ARG A 211 -5.27 0.91 18.26
C ARG A 211 -5.38 -0.09 17.11
N LEU A 212 -5.69 0.44 15.91
CA LEU A 212 -5.84 -0.34 14.69
C LEU A 212 -4.64 -0.12 13.77
N TRP A 213 -3.94 -1.19 13.45
CA TRP A 213 -2.78 -1.19 12.58
C TRP A 213 -3.17 -1.63 11.17
N PHE A 214 -2.66 -0.95 10.15
CA PHE A 214 -2.74 -1.35 8.75
C PHE A 214 -1.33 -1.68 8.30
N VAL A 215 -1.06 -2.96 8.08
CA VAL A 215 0.26 -3.47 7.70
C VAL A 215 0.18 -3.97 6.27
N VAL A 216 0.79 -3.21 5.36
CA VAL A 216 0.84 -3.50 3.94
C VAL A 216 2.27 -3.85 3.58
N ASP A 217 2.56 -5.15 3.50
CA ASP A 217 3.93 -5.66 3.33
C ASP A 217 4.52 -5.38 1.94
N GLU A 218 3.68 -5.38 0.90
CA GLU A 218 4.10 -5.07 -0.47
C GLU A 218 3.03 -4.19 -1.16
N LEU A 219 3.18 -2.88 -1.00
CA LEU A 219 2.18 -1.89 -1.41
C LEU A 219 1.90 -1.90 -2.92
N ASP A 220 2.93 -2.01 -3.76
CA ASP A 220 2.79 -1.97 -5.21
C ASP A 220 2.14 -3.23 -5.79
N SER A 221 2.18 -4.35 -5.07
CA SER A 221 1.52 -5.60 -5.50
C SER A 221 -0.01 -5.51 -5.49
N LEU A 222 -0.59 -4.65 -4.65
CA LEU A 222 -2.03 -4.49 -4.47
C LEU A 222 -2.66 -3.52 -5.48
N GLY A 223 -1.85 -2.85 -6.30
CA GLY A 223 -2.30 -1.72 -7.12
C GLY A 223 -2.71 -0.52 -6.25
N ALA A 224 -3.33 0.48 -6.88
CA ALA A 224 -3.69 1.71 -6.19
C ALA A 224 -4.83 1.47 -5.19
N ILE A 225 -4.53 1.60 -3.89
CA ILE A 225 -5.54 1.74 -2.84
C ILE A 225 -6.02 3.20 -2.86
N ASP A 226 -7.13 3.45 -3.56
CA ASP A 226 -7.72 4.77 -3.67
C ASP A 226 -7.96 5.35 -2.25
N GLY A 227 -7.68 6.64 -2.04
CA GLY A 227 -7.83 7.33 -0.75
C GLY A 227 -6.78 7.00 0.33
N LEU A 228 -5.76 6.17 0.03
CA LEU A 228 -4.70 5.85 1.00
C LEU A 228 -3.94 7.08 1.49
N LYS A 229 -3.64 8.04 0.62
CA LYS A 229 -2.96 9.30 1.00
C LYS A 229 -3.77 10.10 2.02
N ASP A 230 -5.03 10.37 1.69
CA ASP A 230 -5.93 11.12 2.57
C ASP A 230 -6.12 10.40 3.90
N ALA A 231 -6.16 9.07 3.85
CA ALA A 231 -6.18 8.24 5.02
C ALA A 231 -4.92 8.41 5.87
N LEU A 232 -3.71 8.31 5.32
CA LEU A 232 -2.47 8.48 6.11
C LEU A 232 -2.45 9.81 6.88
N ALA A 233 -2.92 10.89 6.25
CA ALA A 233 -2.97 12.21 6.89
C ALA A 233 -4.02 12.30 8.02
N ARG A 234 -5.17 11.62 7.89
CA ARG A 234 -6.32 11.78 8.80
C ARG A 234 -6.43 10.68 9.84
N LEU A 235 -6.01 9.47 9.51
CA LEU A 235 -6.19 8.25 10.30
C LEU A 235 -5.57 8.36 11.70
N ARG A 236 -4.54 9.20 11.87
CA ARG A 236 -3.95 9.53 13.17
C ARG A 236 -4.98 10.02 14.19
N LYS A 237 -5.98 10.81 13.78
CA LYS A 237 -7.05 11.33 14.68
C LYS A 237 -7.92 10.22 15.26
N PHE A 238 -7.99 9.10 14.55
CA PHE A 238 -8.80 7.93 14.88
C PHE A 238 -7.95 6.79 15.47
N GLY A 239 -6.68 7.05 15.81
CA GLY A 239 -5.78 6.03 16.36
C GLY A 239 -5.45 4.90 15.41
N GLY A 240 -5.61 5.10 14.09
CA GLY A 240 -5.10 4.14 13.12
C GLY A 240 -3.62 4.41 12.84
N ARG A 241 -2.87 3.34 12.59
CA ARG A 241 -1.42 3.34 12.41
C ARG A 241 -1.10 2.56 11.14
N CYS A 242 -0.34 3.14 10.22
CA CYS A 242 0.00 2.47 8.97
C CYS A 242 1.48 2.06 8.95
N VAL A 243 1.74 0.88 8.42
CA VAL A 243 3.06 0.34 8.12
C VAL A 243 3.01 -0.06 6.66
N LEU A 244 3.72 0.69 5.81
CA LEU A 244 3.77 0.45 4.38
C LEU A 244 5.18 0.01 4.02
N ALA A 245 5.29 -1.12 3.34
CA ALA A 245 6.53 -1.63 2.80
C ALA A 245 6.40 -1.79 1.27
N PHE A 246 7.50 -1.51 0.58
CA PHE A 246 7.63 -1.59 -0.87
C PHE A 246 9.11 -1.71 -1.22
N GLN A 247 9.42 -2.38 -2.33
CA GLN A 247 10.81 -2.60 -2.76
C GLN A 247 11.39 -1.42 -3.56
N SER A 248 10.55 -0.76 -4.37
CA SER A 248 10.99 0.32 -5.24
C SER A 248 10.03 1.51 -5.23
N LEU A 249 10.58 2.72 -5.03
CA LEU A 249 9.78 3.94 -5.16
C LEU A 249 9.26 4.13 -6.59
N ALA A 250 9.95 3.61 -7.60
CA ALA A 250 9.48 3.66 -8.99
C ALA A 250 8.18 2.86 -9.16
N GLN A 251 8.04 1.70 -8.51
CA GLN A 251 6.83 0.89 -8.57
C GLN A 251 5.65 1.60 -7.89
N VAL A 252 5.89 2.21 -6.72
CA VAL A 252 4.89 3.04 -6.03
C VAL A 252 4.52 4.25 -6.90
N SER A 253 5.49 4.92 -7.52
CA SER A 253 5.27 6.08 -8.40
C SER A 253 4.49 5.72 -9.66
N ASN A 254 4.71 4.53 -10.22
CA ASN A 254 3.92 4.04 -11.35
C ASN A 254 2.47 3.71 -10.95
N THR A 255 2.27 3.28 -9.71
CA THR A 255 0.95 2.89 -9.18
C THR A 255 0.11 4.10 -8.75
N TYR A 256 0.72 5.04 -8.04
CA TYR A 256 0.04 6.19 -7.43
C TYR A 256 0.29 7.52 -8.14
N GLY A 257 1.29 7.61 -9.01
CA GLY A 257 1.84 8.87 -9.52
C GLY A 257 3.04 9.35 -8.71
N SER A 258 3.95 10.10 -9.35
CA SER A 258 5.21 10.52 -8.74
C SER A 258 5.03 11.45 -7.53
N GLY A 259 4.17 12.46 -7.63
CA GLY A 259 3.88 13.39 -6.53
C GLY A 259 3.18 12.71 -5.34
N GLU A 260 2.26 11.78 -5.65
CA GLU A 260 1.53 11.02 -4.64
C GLU A 260 2.45 10.05 -3.89
N ALA A 261 3.35 9.36 -4.60
CA ALA A 261 4.33 8.47 -3.98
C ALA A 261 5.26 9.19 -2.99
N GLN A 262 5.73 10.39 -3.34
CA GLN A 262 6.51 11.22 -2.40
C GLN A 262 5.68 11.59 -1.18
N THR A 263 4.43 12.02 -1.39
CA THR A 263 3.53 12.39 -0.29
C THR A 263 3.23 11.20 0.64
N LEU A 264 3.15 9.97 0.12
CA LEU A 264 2.99 8.76 0.94
C LEU A 264 4.18 8.57 1.89
N VAL A 265 5.40 8.74 1.40
CA VAL A 265 6.63 8.61 2.20
C VAL A 265 6.70 9.74 3.24
N GLU A 266 6.39 10.98 2.87
CA GLU A 266 6.42 12.13 3.77
C GLU A 266 5.39 12.04 4.91
N ASN A 267 4.22 11.44 4.64
CA ASN A 267 3.21 11.20 5.67
C ASN A 267 3.60 10.06 6.65
N CYS A 268 4.63 9.27 6.33
CA CYS A 268 5.14 8.23 7.21
C CYS A 268 6.20 8.80 8.16
N GLY A 269 5.78 9.19 9.37
CA GLY A 269 6.67 9.80 10.37
C GLY A 269 7.82 8.92 10.86
N ASN A 270 7.77 7.59 10.61
CA ASN A 270 8.90 6.70 10.83
C ASN A 270 9.31 6.08 9.48
N THR A 271 10.60 6.09 9.18
CA THR A 271 11.13 5.58 7.91
C THR A 271 12.29 4.65 8.21
N LEU A 272 12.23 3.43 7.66
CA LEU A 272 13.32 2.46 7.67
C LEU A 272 13.79 2.26 6.22
N ILE A 273 15.05 2.53 5.98
CA ILE A 273 15.72 2.31 4.69
C ILE A 273 16.64 1.11 4.86
N LEU A 274 16.36 0.04 4.13
CA LEU A 274 17.25 -1.13 4.01
C LEU A 274 18.07 -1.03 2.72
N ARG A 275 18.84 -2.06 2.39
CA ARG A 275 19.58 -2.12 1.12
C ARG A 275 18.64 -1.82 -0.06
N CYS A 276 18.99 -0.79 -0.83
CA CYS A 276 18.26 -0.40 -2.03
C CYS A 276 19.01 -0.89 -3.28
N SER A 277 18.30 -1.26 -4.34
CA SER A 277 18.92 -1.44 -5.65
C SER A 277 19.17 -0.10 -6.32
N GLY A 278 20.32 0.00 -7.02
CA GLY A 278 20.62 1.10 -7.91
C GLY A 278 19.86 0.97 -9.23
N SER A 279 19.56 2.10 -9.87
CA SER A 279 19.15 2.14 -11.27
C SER A 279 19.85 3.29 -11.98
N GLU A 280 20.16 3.11 -13.28
CA GLU A 280 20.95 4.04 -14.08
C GLU A 280 20.36 5.46 -14.17
N HIS A 281 19.06 5.63 -13.87
CA HIS A 281 18.33 6.90 -13.98
C HIS A 281 17.92 7.51 -12.63
N GLY A 282 18.57 7.10 -11.54
CA GLY A 282 18.29 7.64 -10.22
C GLY A 282 17.30 6.83 -9.40
N GLY A 283 17.71 5.59 -9.12
CA GLY A 283 16.93 4.60 -8.38
C GLY A 283 16.65 4.94 -6.93
N THR A 284 16.01 3.99 -6.25
CA THR A 284 15.61 4.09 -4.84
C THR A 284 16.77 4.49 -3.92
N SER A 285 18.01 4.08 -4.24
CA SER A 285 19.23 4.49 -3.51
C SER A 285 19.48 6.00 -3.54
N GLN A 286 19.26 6.68 -4.66
CA GLN A 286 19.42 8.13 -4.76
C GLN A 286 18.32 8.87 -4.00
N PHE A 287 17.07 8.39 -4.09
CA PHE A 287 15.98 8.96 -3.30
C PHE A 287 16.25 8.82 -1.80
N ALA A 288 16.63 7.63 -1.36
CA ALA A 288 16.97 7.34 0.03
C ALA A 288 18.14 8.20 0.53
N SER A 289 19.19 8.37 -0.29
CA SER A 289 20.32 9.23 0.01
C SER A 289 19.91 10.70 0.18
N ARG A 290 19.05 11.23 -0.71
CA ARG A 290 18.48 12.58 -0.58
C ARG A 290 17.57 12.73 0.65
N LEU A 291 16.79 11.69 0.98
CA LEU A 291 15.92 11.66 2.15
C LEU A 291 16.73 11.66 3.47
N ILE A 292 17.89 11.02 3.47
CA ILE A 292 18.83 11.08 4.59
C ILE A 292 19.43 12.48 4.73
N GLY A 293 19.80 13.08 3.61
CA GLY A 293 20.27 14.46 3.52
C GLY A 293 21.78 14.61 3.48
N GLU A 294 22.24 15.79 3.83
CA GLU A 294 23.64 16.20 3.76
C GLU A 294 24.19 16.50 5.16
N ARG A 295 25.52 16.49 5.29
CA ARG A 295 26.24 16.87 6.50
C ARG A 295 27.37 17.82 6.16
N GLU A 296 27.61 18.76 7.07
CA GLU A 296 28.80 19.61 7.01
C GLU A 296 30.00 18.85 7.61
N VAL A 297 31.11 18.84 6.87
CA VAL A 297 32.37 18.22 7.29
C VAL A 297 33.48 19.24 7.17
N ILE A 298 34.19 19.44 8.28
CA ILE A 298 35.41 20.25 8.30
C ILE A 298 36.58 19.30 8.02
N ARG A 299 37.17 19.39 6.83
CA ARG A 299 38.35 18.61 6.45
C ARG A 299 39.61 19.44 6.67
N ARG A 300 40.51 18.91 7.49
CA ARG A 300 41.84 19.51 7.70
C ARG A 300 42.84 18.91 6.73
N GLN A 301 43.22 19.66 5.71
CA GLN A 301 44.23 19.25 4.74
C GLN A 301 45.61 19.65 5.25
N THR A 302 46.49 18.66 5.42
CA THR A 302 47.88 18.91 5.82
C THR A 302 48.78 18.71 4.61
N SER A 303 49.29 19.81 4.06
CA SER A 303 50.25 19.80 2.97
C SER A 303 51.67 19.83 3.54
N ARG A 304 52.48 18.83 3.19
CA ARG A 304 53.90 18.76 3.57
C ARG A 304 54.74 19.03 2.33
N GLY A 305 55.43 20.16 2.32
CA GLY A 305 56.43 20.48 1.31
C GLY A 305 57.76 19.81 1.68
N HIS A 306 58.39 19.14 0.73
CA HIS A 306 59.76 18.68 0.85
C HIS A 306 60.57 19.33 -0.27
N ASP A 307 61.33 20.37 0.07
CA ASP A 307 62.33 20.88 -0.86
C ASP A 307 63.42 19.81 -1.00
N ARG A 308 63.60 19.28 -2.22
CA ARG A 308 64.75 18.43 -2.53
C ARG A 308 65.92 19.38 -2.76
N ASP A 309 66.89 19.35 -1.85
CA ASP A 309 68.10 20.18 -1.90
C ASP A 309 68.71 20.16 -3.32
N GLY A 310 68.72 21.33 -3.96
CA GLY A 310 69.65 21.62 -5.05
C GLY A 310 71.07 21.64 -4.48
N PHE A 311 72.02 21.12 -5.26
CA PHE A 311 73.38 20.67 -4.90
C PHE A 311 74.34 21.67 -4.19
N PHE A 312 73.89 22.82 -3.67
CA PHE A 312 74.75 23.86 -3.10
C PHE A 312 74.15 24.63 -1.91
N THR A 313 73.63 23.97 -0.86
CA THR A 313 73.41 24.65 0.44
C THR A 313 73.56 23.71 1.64
N ALA A 314 74.64 23.88 2.40
CA ALA A 314 74.80 23.29 3.72
C ALA A 314 74.00 24.09 4.76
N ARG A 315 72.67 23.92 4.83
CA ARG A 315 71.83 24.39 5.95
C ARG A 315 70.48 23.67 5.95
N GLY A 316 70.34 22.73 6.88
CA GLY A 316 69.14 22.09 7.41
C GLY A 316 67.86 22.10 6.56
N ALA A 317 67.47 20.92 6.08
CA ALA A 317 66.18 20.66 5.44
C ALA A 317 65.01 21.31 6.22
N ARG A 318 64.43 22.37 5.65
CA ARG A 318 63.23 23.02 6.21
C ARG A 318 62.00 22.24 5.77
N ARG A 319 61.43 21.46 6.69
CA ARG A 319 60.10 20.88 6.51
C ARG A 319 59.05 21.96 6.78
N SER A 320 58.37 22.42 5.74
CA SER A 320 57.18 23.26 5.88
C SER A 320 55.94 22.35 5.98
N THR A 321 55.15 22.54 7.03
CA THR A 321 53.83 21.89 7.16
C THR A 321 52.80 23.00 7.15
N SER A 322 51.96 23.03 6.11
CA SER A 322 50.82 23.91 6.03
C SER A 322 49.56 23.12 6.37
N ILE A 323 48.73 23.68 7.24
CA ILE A 323 47.46 23.10 7.65
C ILE A 323 46.37 24.06 7.19
N SER A 324 45.53 23.63 6.26
CA SER A 324 44.34 24.37 5.83
C SER A 324 43.09 23.63 6.28
N GLU A 325 42.07 24.38 6.70
CA GLU A 325 40.76 23.85 7.03
C GLU A 325 39.78 24.21 5.92
N GLN A 326 39.03 23.22 5.45
CA GLN A 326 38.01 23.38 4.43
C GLN A 326 36.67 22.91 4.98
N HIS A 327 35.67 23.79 4.94
CA HIS A 327 34.28 23.45 5.24
C HIS A 327 33.63 22.93 3.95
N LEU A 328 33.15 21.69 3.97
CA LEU A 328 32.55 21.03 2.83
C LEU A 328 31.18 20.50 3.24
N ILE A 329 30.18 20.68 2.38
CA ILE A 329 28.89 20.00 2.51
C ILE A 329 28.95 18.75 1.62
N GLU A 330 28.72 17.58 2.20
CA GLU A 330 28.67 16.31 1.48
C GLU A 330 27.42 15.52 1.86
N THR A 331 26.98 14.64 0.96
CA THR A 331 25.89 13.71 1.23
C THR A 331 26.22 12.85 2.46
N ALA A 332 25.28 12.75 3.40
CA ALA A 332 25.53 12.05 4.66
C ALA A 332 25.70 10.54 4.48
N VAL A 333 25.02 9.96 3.49
CA VAL A 333 25.15 8.56 3.06
C VAL A 333 25.06 8.51 1.54
N LEU A 334 26.08 7.97 0.89
CA LEU A 334 26.14 7.86 -0.56
C LEU A 334 25.15 6.79 -1.06
N PRO A 335 24.58 6.93 -2.27
CA PRO A 335 23.75 5.89 -2.88
C PRO A 335 24.47 4.54 -2.96
N ALA A 336 25.77 4.53 -3.27
CA ALA A 336 26.59 3.32 -3.32
C ALA A 336 26.71 2.62 -1.94
N GLU A 337 26.72 3.38 -0.83
CA GLU A 337 26.74 2.80 0.51
C GLU A 337 25.41 2.11 0.83
N LEU A 338 24.28 2.68 0.37
CA LEU A 338 22.95 2.09 0.51
C LEU A 338 22.79 0.81 -0.33
N GLU A 339 23.42 0.76 -1.50
CA GLU A 339 23.43 -0.42 -2.38
C GLU A 339 24.28 -1.56 -1.82
N GLN A 340 25.33 -1.22 -1.07
CA GLN A 340 26.27 -2.18 -0.47
C GLN A 340 25.93 -2.51 1.00
N LEU A 341 24.80 -2.05 1.52
CA LEU A 341 24.39 -2.37 2.88
C LEU A 341 24.31 -3.90 3.08
N PRO A 342 24.90 -4.44 4.16
CA PRO A 342 24.72 -5.84 4.50
C PRO A 342 23.23 -6.16 4.72
N ASP A 343 22.85 -7.42 4.50
CA ASP A 343 21.53 -7.89 4.84
C ASP A 343 21.21 -7.58 6.31
N LEU A 344 19.94 -7.27 6.59
CA LEU A 344 19.47 -6.92 7.93
C LEU A 344 20.14 -5.68 8.53
N THR A 345 20.71 -4.79 7.72
CA THR A 345 21.24 -3.50 8.15
C THR A 345 20.54 -2.37 7.40
N GLY A 346 20.33 -1.24 8.07
CA GLY A 346 19.66 -0.09 7.46
C GLY A 346 19.78 1.20 8.26
N TYR A 347 19.06 2.22 7.80
CA TYR A 347 18.93 3.52 8.43
C TYR A 347 17.49 3.75 8.88
N LEU A 348 17.31 4.07 10.16
CA LEU A 348 16.01 4.32 10.79
C LEU A 348 15.92 5.79 11.18
N LYS A 349 14.87 6.47 10.71
CA LYS A 349 14.41 7.75 11.24
C LYS A 349 13.10 7.52 11.97
N THR A 350 13.07 7.82 13.26
CA THR A 350 11.83 7.78 14.05
C THR A 350 11.26 9.18 14.18
N ALA A 351 9.94 9.33 14.33
CA ALA A 351 9.28 10.62 14.49
C ALA A 351 9.82 11.46 15.66
N VAL A 352 10.40 10.81 16.68
CA VAL A 352 10.96 11.46 17.87
C VAL A 352 12.46 11.74 17.79
N SER A 353 13.16 11.20 16.78
CA SER A 353 14.61 11.37 16.63
C SER A 353 14.90 12.40 15.55
N PRO A 354 15.67 13.45 15.85
CA PRO A 354 16.11 14.39 14.83
C PRO A 354 17.18 13.81 13.90
N VAL A 355 17.81 12.69 14.29
CA VAL A 355 18.91 12.06 13.55
C VAL A 355 18.52 10.69 12.98
N TRP A 356 19.15 10.35 11.85
CA TRP A 356 19.12 9.00 11.29
C TRP A 356 20.01 8.07 12.11
N LEU A 357 19.47 6.92 12.49
CA LEU A 357 20.17 5.89 13.25
C LEU A 357 20.51 4.73 12.33
N ARG A 358 21.78 4.33 12.29
CA ARG A 358 22.16 3.06 11.64
C ARG A 358 21.75 1.91 12.56
N VAL A 359 20.93 1.00 12.05
CA VAL A 359 20.38 -0.14 12.79
C VAL A 359 20.80 -1.45 12.14
N SER A 360 20.95 -2.48 12.97
CA SER A 360 21.12 -3.86 12.52
C SER A 360 20.08 -4.74 13.22
N PHE A 361 19.50 -5.68 12.47
CA PHE A 361 18.57 -6.66 12.99
C PHE A 361 19.31 -7.97 13.20
N ALA A 362 19.10 -8.61 14.35
CA ALA A 362 19.58 -9.97 14.54
C ALA A 362 18.89 -10.88 13.53
N GLY A 363 19.67 -11.60 12.71
CA GLY A 363 19.15 -12.64 11.84
C GLY A 363 18.39 -13.66 12.68
N GLY A 364 17.08 -13.72 12.50
CA GLY A 364 16.29 -14.81 13.05
C GLY A 364 16.63 -16.08 12.29
N ALA A 365 17.30 -17.02 12.97
CA ALA A 365 17.18 -18.44 12.65
C ALA A 365 15.73 -18.90 12.89
#